data_AF-A0A3Q9WI75-F1
#
_entry.id   AF-A0A3Q9WI75-F1
#
_cell.length_a   1.000
_cell.length_b   1.000
_cell.length_c   1.000
_cell.angle_alpha   90.00
_cell.angle_beta   90.00
_cell.angle_gamma   90.00
#
_symmetry.space_group_name_H-M   'P 1'
#
loop_
_entity.id
_entity.type
_entity.pdbx_description
1 polymer ?
#
loop_
_entity_poly.entity_id
_entity_poly.type
_entity_poly.pdbx_seq_one_letter_code
_entity_poly.pdbx_strand_id
1 'polypeptide(L)'
;HSSTLVTAGVYLLIRFNNLLMETVFIKFLLLISGLTMFMAGISANYEFDLKKIIALSTLSQLGLMMSILSMGYYELAYFHLLTHAMFKALLFMCAGKIIHLMNDNQDIRLMGGMSLYIPLTSLCLNISNLALCGIPFLAGFYSKDLVLEMVMMSNLNFLVFYLYYISTGLTMFYTIRLLMYLMVNDYNLLVIYNLFEEDYIMLNSMFILLFMSLISGSFLSWMIFSYPYMIYLPFNLKMMVIYISLIGLLMGVLISNMKIYSLNKFMLTYNLSF
;
A
#
# COMPACT_ATOMS: atom_id res chain seq x y z
N HIS A 1 9.52 -11.51 2.35
CA HIS A 1 9.25 -11.10 0.95
C HIS A 1 9.04 -9.61 0.77
N SER A 2 8.36 -8.91 1.68
CA SER A 2 7.91 -7.53 1.46
C SER A 2 9.01 -6.47 1.34
N SER A 3 10.11 -6.60 2.09
CA SER A 3 11.10 -5.50 2.23
C SER A 3 12.51 -5.81 1.75
N THR A 4 12.92 -7.07 1.61
CA THR A 4 14.33 -7.45 1.32
C THR A 4 14.50 -8.14 -0.03
N LEU A 5 13.89 -9.31 -0.23
CA LEU A 5 14.13 -10.10 -1.44
C LEU A 5 13.59 -9.41 -2.70
N VAL A 6 12.40 -8.84 -2.62
CA VAL A 6 11.75 -8.27 -3.82
C VAL A 6 12.30 -6.87 -4.15
N THR A 7 12.80 -6.15 -3.16
CA THR A 7 13.45 -4.84 -3.32
C THR A 7 14.91 -4.94 -3.77
N ALA A 8 15.57 -6.09 -3.59
CA ALA A 8 16.95 -6.30 -4.03
C ALA A 8 17.14 -6.08 -5.54
N GLY A 9 16.17 -6.50 -6.36
CA GLY A 9 16.19 -6.25 -7.80
C GLY A 9 16.11 -4.76 -8.15
N VAL A 10 15.24 -4.01 -7.45
CA VAL A 10 15.15 -2.55 -7.57
C VAL A 10 16.47 -1.90 -7.16
N TYR A 11 17.03 -2.31 -6.03
CA TYR A 11 18.28 -1.77 -5.51
C TYR A 11 19.47 -2.00 -6.46
N LEU A 12 19.55 -3.17 -7.10
CA LEU A 12 20.54 -3.45 -8.14
C LEU A 12 20.41 -2.45 -9.28
N LEU A 13 19.21 -2.23 -9.80
CA LEU A 13 18.98 -1.27 -10.88
C LEU A 13 19.30 0.17 -10.47
N ILE A 14 19.07 0.54 -9.20
CA ILE A 14 19.47 1.85 -8.67
C ILE A 14 20.99 2.01 -8.77
N ARG A 15 21.77 0.96 -8.43
CA ARG A 15 23.24 0.99 -8.51
C ARG A 15 23.76 1.10 -9.94
N PHE A 16 23.06 0.52 -10.91
CA PHE A 16 23.44 0.56 -12.33
C PHE A 16 22.72 1.66 -13.13
N ASN A 17 22.06 2.63 -12.47
CA ASN A 17 21.22 3.63 -13.13
C ASN A 17 21.98 4.43 -14.20
N ASN A 18 23.22 4.84 -13.93
CA ASN A 18 24.03 5.63 -14.87
C ASN A 18 24.27 4.90 -16.22
N LEU A 19 24.29 3.56 -16.21
CA LEU A 19 24.45 2.76 -17.42
C LEU A 19 23.13 2.55 -18.16
N LEU A 20 22.00 2.63 -17.45
CA LEU A 20 20.68 2.37 -17.99
C LEU A 20 20.07 3.62 -18.65
N MET A 21 20.39 4.83 -18.15
CA MET A 21 19.62 6.06 -18.39
C MET A 21 19.39 6.43 -19.87
N GLU A 22 20.30 6.02 -20.76
CA GLU A 22 20.25 6.35 -22.19
C GLU A 22 19.74 5.19 -23.07
N THR A 23 19.38 4.05 -22.47
CA THR A 23 18.96 2.87 -23.21
C THR A 23 17.47 2.87 -23.54
N VAL A 24 17.10 2.31 -24.69
CA VAL A 24 15.68 2.08 -25.06
C VAL A 24 14.96 1.20 -24.03
N PHE A 25 15.72 0.33 -23.35
CA PHE A 25 15.22 -0.56 -22.31
C PHE A 25 14.48 0.17 -21.19
N ILE A 26 14.93 1.37 -20.79
CA ILE A 26 14.28 2.16 -19.75
C ILE A 26 12.85 2.57 -20.12
N LYS A 27 12.61 2.93 -21.39
CA LYS A 27 11.27 3.31 -21.84
C LYS A 27 10.30 2.12 -21.80
N PHE A 28 10.81 0.94 -22.13
CA PHE A 28 10.04 -0.31 -22.01
C PHE A 28 9.79 -0.67 -20.54
N LEU A 29 10.80 -0.50 -19.68
CA LEU A 29 10.70 -0.71 -18.24
C LEU A 29 9.65 0.22 -17.61
N LEU A 30 9.60 1.49 -18.02
CA LEU A 30 8.58 2.45 -17.58
C LEU A 30 7.16 1.96 -17.88
N LEU A 31 6.93 1.43 -19.09
CA LEU A 31 5.62 0.92 -19.46
C LEU A 31 5.24 -0.33 -18.67
N ILE A 32 6.15 -1.30 -18.54
CA ILE A 32 5.90 -2.53 -17.78
C ILE A 32 5.64 -2.20 -16.31
N SER A 33 6.48 -1.34 -15.72
CA SER A 33 6.32 -0.94 -14.32
C SER A 33 4.98 -0.21 -14.08
N GLY A 34 4.57 0.68 -14.98
CA GLY A 34 3.23 1.29 -14.94
C GLY A 34 2.09 0.28 -15.04
N LEU A 35 2.18 -0.70 -15.94
CA LEU A 35 1.18 -1.76 -16.10
C LEU A 35 1.12 -2.69 -14.88
N THR A 36 2.28 -3.06 -14.30
CA THR A 36 2.33 -3.88 -13.07
C THR A 36 1.71 -3.15 -11.89
N MET A 37 1.97 -1.84 -11.76
CA MET A 37 1.35 -1.00 -10.73
C MET A 37 -0.18 -1.03 -10.82
N PHE A 38 -0.69 -0.87 -12.04
CA PHE A 38 -2.13 -0.88 -12.32
C PHE A 38 -2.78 -2.25 -12.08
N MET A 39 -2.22 -3.32 -12.64
CA MET A 39 -2.77 -4.68 -12.51
C MET A 39 -2.74 -5.17 -11.05
N ALA A 40 -1.68 -4.86 -10.30
CA ALA A 40 -1.61 -5.14 -8.88
C ALA A 40 -2.66 -4.36 -8.09
N GLY A 41 -2.90 -3.10 -8.45
CA GLY A 41 -3.95 -2.29 -7.86
C GLY A 41 -5.35 -2.89 -8.08
N ILE A 42 -5.67 -3.33 -9.30
CA ILE A 42 -6.96 -3.95 -9.61
C ILE A 42 -7.14 -5.28 -8.85
N SER A 43 -6.14 -6.17 -8.93
CA SER A 43 -6.21 -7.48 -8.26
C SER A 43 -6.35 -7.33 -6.73
N ALA A 44 -5.64 -6.37 -6.12
CA ALA A 44 -5.74 -6.09 -4.69
C ALA A 44 -7.15 -5.63 -4.26
N ASN A 45 -7.99 -5.14 -5.17
CA ASN A 45 -9.36 -4.71 -4.88
C ASN A 45 -10.39 -5.83 -4.93
N TYR A 46 -10.06 -6.96 -5.55
CA TYR A 46 -10.97 -8.12 -5.65
C TYR A 46 -10.51 -9.32 -4.83
N GLU A 47 -9.29 -9.31 -4.32
CA GLU A 47 -8.80 -10.33 -3.39
C GLU A 47 -9.44 -10.22 -2.01
N PHE A 48 -9.64 -11.36 -1.34
CA PHE A 48 -10.17 -11.43 0.03
C PHE A 48 -9.16 -11.98 1.04
N ASP A 49 -8.07 -12.62 0.59
CA ASP A 49 -7.01 -13.05 1.49
C ASP A 49 -6.17 -11.85 1.96
N LEU A 50 -6.12 -11.64 3.28
CA LEU A 50 -5.42 -10.51 3.90
C LEU A 50 -3.94 -10.45 3.49
N LYS A 51 -3.21 -11.57 3.53
CA LYS A 51 -1.80 -11.63 3.09
C LYS A 51 -1.64 -11.29 1.61
N LYS A 52 -2.55 -11.74 0.74
CA LYS A 52 -2.49 -11.46 -0.71
C LYS A 52 -2.75 -9.99 -1.02
N ILE A 53 -3.69 -9.35 -0.34
CA ILE A 53 -3.93 -7.90 -0.47
C ILE A 53 -2.67 -7.11 -0.10
N ILE A 54 -2.01 -7.47 1.01
CA ILE A 54 -0.76 -6.80 1.42
C ILE A 54 0.39 -7.10 0.44
N ALA A 55 0.46 -8.32 -0.11
CA ALA A 55 1.46 -8.67 -1.13
C ALA A 55 1.24 -7.91 -2.45
N LEU A 56 0.02 -7.85 -2.97
CA LEU A 56 -0.30 -7.10 -4.19
C LEU A 56 -0.08 -5.59 -3.99
N SER A 57 -0.32 -5.07 -2.79
CA SER A 57 0.04 -3.70 -2.47
C SER A 57 1.57 -3.48 -2.36
N THR A 58 2.40 -4.50 -2.11
CA THR A 58 3.86 -4.37 -2.31
C THR A 58 4.23 -4.38 -3.79
N LEU A 59 3.57 -5.22 -4.60
CA LEU A 59 3.85 -5.31 -6.04
C LEU A 59 3.49 -4.00 -6.77
N SER A 60 2.40 -3.33 -6.36
CA SER A 60 2.08 -2.01 -6.89
C SER A 60 3.12 -0.95 -6.53
N GLN A 61 3.58 -0.89 -5.27
CA GLN A 61 4.62 0.06 -4.86
C GLN A 61 5.99 -0.24 -5.49
N LEU A 62 6.31 -1.51 -5.73
CA LEU A 62 7.49 -1.89 -6.51
C LEU A 62 7.37 -1.43 -7.96
N GLY A 63 6.19 -1.57 -8.57
CA GLY A 63 5.89 -0.96 -9.87
C GLY A 63 6.19 0.54 -9.86
N LEU A 64 5.75 1.25 -8.80
CA LEU A 64 6.03 2.68 -8.61
C LEU A 64 7.54 2.98 -8.47
N MET A 65 8.28 2.19 -7.69
CA MET A 65 9.74 2.36 -7.56
C MET A 65 10.47 2.16 -8.89
N MET A 66 10.09 1.14 -9.66
CA MET A 66 10.68 0.84 -10.96
C MET A 66 10.34 1.89 -12.01
N SER A 67 9.13 2.45 -11.96
CA SER A 67 8.70 3.49 -12.86
C SER A 67 9.37 4.84 -12.55
N ILE A 68 9.72 5.13 -11.29
CA ILE A 68 10.53 6.31 -10.94
C ILE A 68 11.97 6.16 -11.46
N LEU A 69 12.54 4.98 -11.27
CA LEU A 69 13.91 4.68 -11.69
C LEU A 69 14.06 4.85 -13.20
N SER A 70 13.08 4.40 -13.98
CA SER A 70 13.05 4.62 -15.43
C SER A 70 12.85 6.08 -15.85
N MET A 71 12.39 6.96 -14.98
CA MET A 71 12.38 8.42 -15.23
C MET A 71 13.72 9.08 -14.91
N GLY A 72 14.68 8.34 -14.34
CA GLY A 72 16.02 8.82 -13.97
C GLY A 72 16.14 9.32 -12.54
N TYR A 73 15.06 9.30 -11.76
CA TYR A 73 15.06 9.81 -10.39
C TYR A 73 15.44 8.71 -9.38
N TYR A 74 16.68 8.20 -9.47
CA TYR A 74 17.14 7.09 -8.64
C TYR A 74 17.18 7.42 -7.14
N GLU A 75 17.47 8.67 -6.76
CA GLU A 75 17.44 9.13 -5.36
C GLU A 75 16.02 9.05 -4.76
N LEU A 76 14.99 9.48 -5.52
CA LEU A 76 13.58 9.38 -5.12
C LEU A 76 13.14 7.91 -5.03
N ALA A 77 13.57 7.05 -5.95
CA ALA A 77 13.29 5.62 -5.91
C ALA A 77 13.90 4.97 -4.65
N TYR A 78 15.16 5.33 -4.32
CA TYR A 78 15.83 4.84 -3.11
C TYR A 78 15.14 5.33 -1.83
N PHE A 79 14.79 6.61 -1.79
CA PHE A 79 14.07 7.20 -0.67
C PHE A 79 12.73 6.50 -0.43
N HIS A 80 11.94 6.28 -1.49
CA HIS A 80 10.68 5.55 -1.39
C HIS A 80 10.87 4.08 -0.97
N LEU A 81 11.92 3.42 -1.45
CA LEU A 81 12.25 2.05 -1.04
C LEU A 81 12.45 1.94 0.48
N LEU A 82 13.19 2.88 1.08
CA LEU A 82 13.43 2.91 2.52
C LEU A 82 12.15 3.17 3.32
N THR A 83 11.37 4.21 2.95
CA THR A 83 10.13 4.52 3.67
C THR A 83 9.12 3.38 3.55
N HIS A 84 9.00 2.77 2.37
CA HIS A 84 8.14 1.62 2.10
C HIS A 84 8.51 0.40 2.94
N ALA A 85 9.79 0.11 3.11
CA ALA A 85 10.23 -1.01 3.94
C ALA A 85 9.73 -0.87 5.39
N MET A 86 9.75 0.34 5.96
CA MET A 86 9.34 0.58 7.35
C MET A 86 7.84 0.35 7.56
N PHE A 87 6.98 1.02 6.79
CA PHE A 87 5.52 0.87 6.99
C PHE A 87 4.99 -0.48 6.50
N LYS A 88 5.63 -1.13 5.50
CA LYS A 88 5.25 -2.49 5.11
C LYS A 88 5.62 -3.53 6.15
N ALA A 89 6.78 -3.41 6.81
CA ALA A 89 7.14 -4.30 7.90
C ALA A 89 6.08 -4.25 9.01
N LEU A 90 5.61 -3.04 9.36
CA LEU A 90 4.50 -2.85 10.32
C LEU A 90 3.21 -3.51 9.84
N LEU A 91 2.80 -3.31 8.58
CA LEU A 91 1.59 -3.93 8.02
C LEU A 91 1.62 -5.46 8.09
N PHE A 92 2.74 -6.08 7.71
CA PHE A 92 2.86 -7.54 7.75
C PHE A 92 2.92 -8.09 9.17
N MET A 93 3.49 -7.35 10.12
CA MET A 93 3.52 -7.75 11.53
C MET A 93 2.11 -7.69 12.15
N CYS A 94 1.37 -6.60 11.94
CA CYS A 94 -0.03 -6.48 12.37
C CYS A 94 -0.92 -7.57 11.73
N ALA A 95 -0.76 -7.80 10.43
CA ALA A 95 -1.44 -8.87 9.71
C ALA A 95 -1.13 -10.26 10.27
N GLY A 96 0.13 -10.52 10.62
CA GLY A 96 0.57 -11.76 11.25
C GLY A 96 -0.14 -12.00 12.58
N LYS A 97 -0.19 -10.99 13.46
CA LYS A 97 -0.95 -11.06 14.72
C LYS A 97 -2.42 -11.36 14.48
N ILE A 98 -3.06 -10.62 13.56
CA ILE A 98 -4.48 -10.79 13.23
C ILE A 98 -4.74 -12.24 12.78
N ILE A 99 -3.91 -12.78 11.90
CA ILE A 99 -4.10 -14.15 11.39
C ILE A 99 -3.88 -15.20 12.48
N HIS A 100 -2.90 -15.00 13.36
CA HIS A 100 -2.65 -15.89 14.49
C HIS A 100 -3.87 -15.93 15.44
N LEU A 101 -4.42 -14.77 15.79
CA LEU A 101 -5.61 -14.67 16.65
C LEU A 101 -6.88 -15.26 16.01
N MET A 102 -6.91 -15.37 14.68
CA MET A 102 -8.00 -15.98 13.92
C MET A 102 -7.76 -17.47 13.58
N ASN A 103 -6.85 -18.15 14.28
CA ASN A 103 -6.44 -19.54 14.02
C ASN A 103 -6.12 -19.78 12.52
N ASP A 104 -5.23 -18.96 11.96
CA ASP A 104 -4.78 -19.04 10.57
C ASP A 104 -5.81 -18.74 9.48
N ASN A 105 -7.03 -18.28 9.85
CA ASN A 105 -7.98 -17.77 8.86
C ASN A 105 -7.51 -16.42 8.30
N GLN A 106 -7.43 -16.34 6.97
CA GLN A 106 -6.90 -15.16 6.25
C GLN A 106 -7.97 -14.37 5.49
N ASP A 107 -9.18 -14.92 5.39
CA ASP A 107 -10.28 -14.31 4.63
C ASP A 107 -10.87 -13.11 5.40
N ILE A 108 -10.75 -11.91 4.85
CA ILE A 108 -11.23 -10.67 5.46
C ILE A 108 -12.75 -10.63 5.65
N ARG A 109 -13.52 -11.48 4.95
CA ARG A 109 -15.00 -11.53 5.05
C ARG A 109 -15.48 -12.14 6.36
N LEU A 110 -14.64 -12.97 6.98
CA LEU A 110 -14.88 -13.61 8.27
C LEU A 110 -14.28 -12.81 9.42
N MET A 111 -13.60 -11.70 9.11
CA MET A 111 -13.05 -10.77 10.09
C MET A 111 -14.03 -9.60 10.26
N GLY A 112 -13.96 -8.94 11.42
CA GLY A 112 -14.77 -7.76 11.73
C GLY A 112 -14.58 -7.32 13.18
N GLY A 113 -14.87 -6.06 13.48
CA GLY A 113 -14.85 -5.52 14.84
C GLY A 113 -13.48 -5.55 15.55
N MET A 114 -12.36 -5.66 14.83
CA MET A 114 -11.03 -5.85 15.44
C MET A 114 -10.56 -4.66 16.28
N SER A 115 -11.10 -3.48 16.03
CA SER A 115 -10.84 -2.26 16.79
C SER A 115 -11.25 -2.37 18.27
N LEU A 116 -12.27 -3.18 18.57
CA LEU A 116 -12.77 -3.39 19.94
C LEU A 116 -11.93 -4.40 20.71
N TYR A 117 -11.47 -5.46 20.05
CA TYR A 117 -10.78 -6.59 20.70
C TYR A 117 -9.27 -6.39 20.79
N ILE A 118 -8.64 -5.83 19.75
CA ILE A 118 -7.18 -5.66 19.70
C ILE A 118 -6.86 -4.19 19.31
N PRO A 119 -7.17 -3.23 20.20
CA PRO A 119 -7.14 -1.81 19.89
C PRO A 119 -5.74 -1.32 19.50
N LEU A 120 -4.69 -1.88 20.10
CA LEU A 120 -3.34 -1.43 19.83
C LEU A 120 -2.86 -1.85 18.44
N THR A 121 -3.15 -3.09 18.01
CA THR A 121 -2.75 -3.52 16.67
C THR A 121 -3.62 -2.93 15.58
N SER A 122 -4.89 -2.65 15.88
CA SER A 122 -5.74 -1.91 14.94
C SER A 122 -5.20 -0.49 14.70
N LEU A 123 -4.73 0.20 15.75
CA LEU A 123 -4.05 1.49 15.60
C LEU A 123 -2.80 1.38 14.70
N CYS A 124 -1.92 0.42 14.97
CA CYS A 124 -0.71 0.19 14.17
C CYS A 124 -1.03 -0.16 12.69
N LEU A 125 -2.04 -1.00 12.45
CA LEU A 125 -2.52 -1.34 11.11
C LEU A 125 -3.07 -0.11 10.39
N ASN A 126 -3.86 0.72 11.08
CA ASN A 126 -4.45 1.91 10.50
C ASN A 126 -3.37 2.92 10.12
N ILE A 127 -2.45 3.26 11.03
CA ILE A 127 -1.36 4.22 10.75
C ILE A 127 -0.51 3.75 9.57
N SER A 128 -0.19 2.46 9.49
CA SER A 128 0.59 1.92 8.37
C SER A 128 -0.18 1.85 7.05
N ASN A 129 -1.49 1.61 7.07
CA ASN A 129 -2.36 1.73 5.88
C ASN A 129 -2.44 3.19 5.41
N LEU A 130 -2.59 4.15 6.32
CA LEU A 130 -2.61 5.58 5.99
C LEU A 130 -1.24 6.06 5.46
N ALA A 131 -0.14 5.48 5.93
CA ALA A 131 1.18 5.74 5.38
C ALA A 131 1.30 5.20 3.94
N LEU A 132 0.76 4.01 3.63
CA LEU A 132 0.72 3.46 2.26
C LEU A 132 -0.10 4.33 1.29
N CYS A 133 -1.19 4.92 1.79
CA CYS A 133 -2.02 5.89 1.08
C CYS A 133 -1.23 7.15 0.71
N GLY A 134 -0.33 7.60 1.58
CA GLY A 134 0.43 8.84 1.43
C GLY A 134 -0.27 10.04 2.07
N ILE A 135 -0.96 9.83 3.20
CA ILE A 135 -1.63 10.91 3.93
C ILE A 135 -0.59 11.89 4.51
N PRO A 136 -0.88 13.20 4.51
CA PRO A 136 0.05 14.23 4.96
C PRO A 136 0.72 13.90 6.30
N PHE A 137 2.02 14.21 6.39
CA PHE A 137 2.89 14.03 7.56
C PHE A 137 3.25 12.58 7.95
N LEU A 138 2.73 11.56 7.25
CA LEU A 138 3.21 10.18 7.40
C LEU A 138 4.39 9.89 6.50
N ALA A 139 5.19 8.86 6.79
CA ALA A 139 6.41 8.59 6.03
C ALA A 139 6.18 8.38 4.52
N GLY A 140 5.04 7.84 4.13
CA GLY A 140 4.68 7.65 2.72
C GLY A 140 4.42 8.95 1.97
N PHE A 141 3.89 10.00 2.62
CA PHE A 141 3.62 11.28 1.99
C PHE A 141 4.89 11.92 1.44
N TYR A 142 5.94 11.99 2.27
CA TYR A 142 7.21 12.60 1.89
C TYR A 142 7.79 12.00 0.61
N SER A 143 7.61 10.70 0.35
CA SER A 143 8.15 10.05 -0.84
C SER A 143 7.15 9.98 -1.99
N LYS A 144 5.94 9.48 -1.73
CA LYS A 144 4.93 9.21 -2.78
C LYS A 144 4.36 10.49 -3.38
N ASP A 145 4.13 11.53 -2.58
CA ASP A 145 3.59 12.81 -3.08
C ASP A 145 4.64 13.53 -3.96
N LEU A 146 5.89 13.62 -3.47
CA LEU A 146 7.01 14.14 -4.25
C LEU A 146 7.17 13.40 -5.59
N VAL A 147 7.07 12.06 -5.58
CA VAL A 147 7.13 11.26 -6.81
C VAL A 147 6.04 11.66 -7.80
N LEU A 148 4.78 11.74 -7.37
CA LEU A 148 3.67 12.06 -8.25
C LEU A 148 3.78 13.48 -8.82
N GLU A 149 4.33 14.42 -8.06
CA GLU A 149 4.61 15.77 -8.55
C GLU A 149 5.73 15.80 -9.59
N MET A 150 6.79 15.01 -9.41
CA MET A 150 7.84 14.88 -10.42
C MET A 150 7.31 14.23 -11.71
N VAL A 151 6.38 13.27 -11.60
CA VAL A 151 5.67 12.69 -12.75
C VAL A 151 4.89 13.77 -13.51
N MET A 152 4.19 14.67 -12.80
CA MET A 152 3.45 15.79 -13.41
C MET A 152 4.35 16.81 -14.10
N MET A 153 5.52 17.08 -13.54
CA MET A 153 6.50 17.99 -14.13
C MET A 153 7.17 17.40 -15.37
N SER A 154 7.26 16.07 -15.45
CA SER A 154 7.94 15.38 -16.53
C SER A 154 7.09 15.24 -17.79
N ASN A 155 7.73 15.34 -18.96
CA ASN A 155 7.09 15.17 -20.27
C ASN A 155 6.83 13.69 -20.60
N LEU A 156 5.86 13.08 -19.91
CA LEU A 156 5.47 11.69 -20.10
C LEU A 156 4.32 11.53 -21.07
N ASN A 157 4.21 10.33 -21.65
CA ASN A 157 3.06 9.97 -22.46
C ASN A 157 1.78 9.94 -21.61
N PHE A 158 0.65 10.36 -22.19
CA PHE A 158 -0.65 10.36 -21.52
C PHE A 158 -1.03 8.99 -20.94
N LEU A 159 -0.67 7.89 -21.61
CA LEU A 159 -0.92 6.55 -21.08
C LEU A 159 -0.22 6.32 -19.74
N VAL A 160 1.07 6.66 -19.64
CA VAL A 160 1.85 6.48 -18.40
C VAL A 160 1.27 7.36 -17.30
N PHE A 161 0.89 8.59 -17.64
CA PHE A 161 0.20 9.49 -16.73
C PHE A 161 -1.07 8.86 -16.12
N TYR A 162 -1.95 8.33 -16.97
CA TYR A 162 -3.17 7.65 -16.48
C TYR A 162 -2.87 6.43 -15.61
N LEU A 163 -1.86 5.62 -15.98
CA LEU A 163 -1.47 4.45 -15.19
C LEU A 163 -1.04 4.85 -13.77
N TYR A 164 -0.23 5.90 -13.60
CA TYR A 164 0.16 6.39 -12.28
C TYR A 164 -1.03 6.91 -11.46
N TYR A 165 -1.83 7.76 -12.06
CA TYR A 165 -2.92 8.41 -11.33
C TYR A 165 -4.04 7.44 -10.97
N ILE A 166 -4.49 6.60 -11.90
CA ILE A 166 -5.53 5.61 -11.59
C ILE A 166 -5.00 4.61 -10.56
N SER A 167 -3.76 4.14 -10.68
CA SER A 167 -3.21 3.19 -9.70
C SER A 167 -3.08 3.80 -8.30
N THR A 168 -2.72 5.08 -8.16
CA THR A 168 -2.75 5.75 -6.85
C THR A 168 -4.16 5.79 -6.26
N GLY A 169 -5.19 6.06 -7.06
CA GLY A 169 -6.59 5.95 -6.66
C GLY A 169 -6.96 4.52 -6.23
N LEU A 170 -6.50 3.51 -6.97
CA LEU A 170 -6.68 2.10 -6.61
C LEU A 170 -6.01 1.76 -5.28
N THR A 171 -4.88 2.41 -4.94
CA THR A 171 -4.23 2.22 -3.63
C THR A 171 -5.08 2.72 -2.47
N MET A 172 -5.73 3.87 -2.62
CA MET A 172 -6.72 4.34 -1.66
C MET A 172 -7.93 3.40 -1.60
N PHE A 173 -8.34 2.89 -2.76
CA PHE A 173 -9.50 2.04 -2.86
C PHE A 173 -9.35 0.73 -2.05
N TYR A 174 -8.27 -0.04 -2.26
CA TYR A 174 -8.11 -1.31 -1.53
C TYR A 174 -7.77 -1.12 -0.05
N THR A 175 -7.09 -0.03 0.31
CA THR A 175 -6.74 0.24 1.71
C THR A 175 -7.99 0.57 2.53
N ILE A 176 -8.88 1.38 1.99
CA ILE A 176 -10.13 1.74 2.66
C ILE A 176 -11.07 0.55 2.70
N ARG A 177 -11.12 -0.25 1.63
CA ARG A 177 -11.82 -1.54 1.64
C ARG A 177 -11.32 -2.43 2.79
N LEU A 178 -10.00 -2.60 2.93
CA LEU A 178 -9.40 -3.39 4.02
C LEU A 178 -9.78 -2.84 5.40
N LEU A 179 -9.73 -1.52 5.58
CA LEU A 179 -10.13 -0.86 6.83
C LEU A 179 -11.60 -1.13 7.18
N MET A 180 -12.50 -1.03 6.20
CA MET A 180 -13.93 -1.27 6.42
C MET A 180 -14.20 -2.71 6.85
N TYR A 181 -13.63 -3.70 6.16
CA TYR A 181 -13.81 -5.11 6.51
C TYR A 181 -13.24 -5.47 7.88
N LEU A 182 -12.04 -4.99 8.23
CA LEU A 182 -11.39 -5.38 9.49
C LEU A 182 -11.90 -4.61 10.71
N MET A 183 -12.17 -3.31 10.56
CA MET A 183 -12.35 -2.40 11.71
C MET A 183 -13.79 -1.94 11.92
N VAL A 184 -14.54 -1.69 10.84
CA VAL A 184 -15.85 -1.02 10.90
C VAL A 184 -16.98 -2.03 10.87
N ASN A 185 -16.87 -3.08 10.06
CA ASN A 185 -17.90 -4.10 9.98
C ASN A 185 -18.07 -4.84 11.31
N ASP A 186 -19.31 -5.29 11.54
CA ASP A 186 -19.65 -6.09 12.70
C ASP A 186 -18.84 -7.39 12.75
N TYR A 187 -18.65 -7.88 13.97
CA TYR A 187 -17.90 -9.09 14.26
C TYR A 187 -18.58 -10.32 13.62
N ASN A 188 -17.95 -10.90 12.60
CA ASN A 188 -18.51 -12.01 11.83
C ASN A 188 -17.73 -13.33 12.05
N LEU A 189 -17.39 -13.64 13.30
CA LEU A 189 -16.60 -14.83 13.59
C LEU A 189 -17.49 -16.04 13.83
N LEU A 190 -17.14 -17.10 13.10
CA LEU A 190 -17.81 -18.40 13.13
C LEU A 190 -17.58 -19.16 14.45
N VAL A 191 -16.57 -18.80 15.24
CA VAL A 191 -16.17 -19.47 16.49
C VAL A 191 -15.83 -18.42 17.55
N ILE A 192 -16.00 -18.76 18.83
CA ILE A 192 -15.52 -17.97 19.97
C ILE A 192 -13.98 -18.03 19.95
N TYR A 193 -13.34 -17.01 19.42
CA TYR A 193 -11.89 -16.85 19.49
C TYR A 193 -11.51 -16.14 20.78
N ASN A 194 -10.42 -16.59 21.41
CA ASN A 194 -9.83 -15.89 22.55
C ASN A 194 -8.97 -14.72 22.04
N LEU A 195 -9.61 -13.64 21.61
CA LEU A 195 -8.94 -12.51 20.95
C LEU A 195 -8.13 -11.60 21.89
N PHE A 196 -8.07 -11.91 23.19
CA PHE A 196 -7.46 -11.05 24.20
C PHE A 196 -5.98 -11.35 24.48
N GLU A 197 -5.28 -12.07 23.60
CA GLU A 197 -3.85 -12.33 23.78
C GLU A 197 -2.98 -11.15 23.28
N GLU A 198 -2.42 -10.41 24.24
CA GLU A 198 -1.41 -9.39 23.99
C GLU A 198 -0.02 -9.88 24.39
N ASP A 199 0.70 -10.46 23.43
CA ASP A 199 2.12 -10.76 23.59
C ASP A 199 2.95 -9.46 23.60
N TYR A 200 3.48 -9.09 24.77
CA TYR A 200 4.32 -7.91 24.95
C TYR A 200 5.53 -7.83 24.00
N ILE A 201 6.13 -8.98 23.65
CA ILE A 201 7.30 -9.03 22.75
C ILE A 201 6.91 -8.54 21.34
N MET A 202 5.75 -9.00 20.85
CA MET A 202 5.25 -8.58 19.54
C MET A 202 4.78 -7.13 19.58
N LEU A 203 4.10 -6.70 20.65
CA LEU A 203 3.72 -5.30 20.82
C LEU A 203 4.92 -4.36 20.78
N ASN A 204 5.99 -4.68 21.52
CA ASN A 204 7.21 -3.86 21.55
C ASN A 204 7.82 -3.69 20.15
N SER A 205 7.89 -4.77 19.36
CA SER A 205 8.40 -4.69 17.99
C SER A 205 7.48 -3.90 17.04
N MET A 206 6.15 -4.01 17.19
CA MET A 206 5.20 -3.18 16.46
C MET A 206 5.32 -1.70 16.82
N PHE A 207 5.53 -1.36 18.10
CA PHE A 207 5.70 0.03 18.53
C PHE A 207 6.95 0.67 17.94
N ILE A 208 8.08 -0.03 17.92
CA ILE A 208 9.32 0.48 17.29
C ILE A 208 9.07 0.78 15.81
N LEU A 209 8.42 -0.13 15.09
CA LEU A 209 8.07 0.06 13.68
C LEU A 209 7.03 1.19 13.50
N LEU A 210 6.12 1.38 14.44
CA LEU A 210 5.16 2.48 14.44
C LEU A 210 5.87 3.83 14.47
N PHE A 211 6.74 4.04 15.45
CA PHE A 211 7.54 5.26 15.56
C PHE A 211 8.32 5.54 14.27
N MET A 212 8.90 4.49 13.68
CA MET A 212 9.60 4.63 12.40
C MET A 212 8.66 5.02 11.26
N SER A 213 7.47 4.44 11.15
CA SER A 213 6.53 4.78 10.07
C SER A 213 5.98 6.21 10.14
N LEU A 214 6.11 6.88 11.30
CA LEU A 214 5.80 8.30 11.47
C LEU A 214 7.01 9.18 11.14
N ILE A 215 8.16 8.91 11.77
CA ILE A 215 9.31 9.82 11.79
C ILE A 215 10.25 9.59 10.61
N SER A 216 10.35 8.36 10.09
CA SER A 216 11.41 8.02 9.14
C SER A 216 11.32 8.81 7.84
N GLY A 217 10.12 9.18 7.38
CA GLY A 217 9.98 9.93 6.12
C GLY A 217 10.61 11.32 6.19
N SER A 218 10.26 12.10 7.22
CA SER A 218 10.83 13.45 7.41
C SER A 218 12.33 13.37 7.69
N PHE A 219 12.74 12.47 8.59
CA PHE A 219 14.15 12.30 8.94
C PHE A 219 15.01 11.89 7.74
N LEU A 220 14.56 10.89 6.97
CA LEU A 220 15.27 10.46 5.76
C LEU A 220 15.28 11.54 4.68
N SER A 221 14.20 12.32 4.52
CA SER A 221 14.16 13.40 3.53
C SER A 221 15.24 14.45 3.78
N TRP A 222 15.48 14.82 5.04
CA TRP A 222 16.52 15.78 5.42
C TRP A 222 17.94 15.21 5.29
N MET A 223 18.10 13.90 5.42
CA MET A 223 19.40 13.25 5.31
C MET A 223 19.80 12.95 3.87
N ILE A 224 18.85 12.55 3.02
CA ILE A 224 19.13 12.11 1.65
C ILE A 224 19.22 13.31 0.70
N PHE A 225 18.31 14.28 0.79
CA PHE A 225 18.26 15.40 -0.14
C PHE A 225 19.10 16.57 0.39
N SER A 226 20.20 16.86 -0.28
CA SER A 226 21.02 18.06 -0.01
C SER A 226 20.31 19.36 -0.40
N TYR A 227 19.41 19.30 -1.40
CA TYR A 227 18.61 20.42 -1.87
C TYR A 227 17.19 19.94 -2.18
N PRO A 228 16.15 20.77 -1.94
CA PRO A 228 14.79 20.43 -2.31
C PRO A 228 14.63 20.42 -3.84
N TYR A 229 13.82 19.50 -4.36
CA TYR A 229 13.43 19.52 -5.77
C TYR A 229 12.56 20.74 -6.09
N MET A 230 12.82 21.40 -7.21
CA MET A 230 12.02 22.53 -7.68
C MET A 230 10.76 22.03 -8.38
N ILE A 231 9.59 22.27 -7.79
CA ILE A 231 8.29 21.84 -8.32
C ILE A 231 7.50 23.08 -8.71
N TYR A 232 7.23 23.24 -10.01
CA TYR A 232 6.49 24.38 -10.56
C TYR A 232 5.25 23.90 -11.32
N LEU A 233 4.15 23.73 -10.59
CA LEU A 233 2.88 23.22 -11.12
C LEU A 233 1.75 24.25 -10.92
N PRO A 234 0.80 24.38 -11.86
CA PRO A 234 -0.43 25.11 -11.62
C PRO A 234 -1.24 24.42 -10.51
N PHE A 235 -2.01 25.23 -9.75
CA PHE A 235 -2.74 24.76 -8.58
C PHE A 235 -3.60 23.51 -8.84
N ASN A 236 -4.26 23.43 -10.00
CA ASN A 236 -5.11 22.30 -10.35
C ASN A 236 -4.33 20.97 -10.46
N LEU A 237 -3.11 21.01 -11.03
CA LEU A 237 -2.27 19.81 -11.14
C LEU A 237 -1.68 19.40 -9.79
N LYS A 238 -1.31 20.36 -8.95
CA LYS A 238 -0.85 20.09 -7.58
C LYS A 238 -1.93 19.40 -6.73
N MET A 239 -3.20 19.82 -6.86
CA MET A 239 -4.32 19.21 -6.13
C MET A 239 -4.79 17.86 -6.71
N MET A 240 -4.26 17.42 -7.85
CA MET A 240 -4.73 16.21 -8.54
C MET A 240 -4.58 14.94 -7.69
N VAL A 241 -3.49 14.81 -6.94
CA VAL A 241 -3.24 13.66 -6.05
C VAL A 241 -4.36 13.55 -5.01
N ILE A 242 -4.75 14.69 -4.42
CA ILE A 242 -5.81 14.76 -3.42
C ILE A 242 -7.14 14.37 -4.07
N TYR A 243 -7.50 14.92 -5.23
CA TYR A 243 -8.76 14.60 -5.90
C TYR A 243 -8.90 13.10 -6.19
N ILE A 244 -7.85 12.47 -6.72
CA ILE A 244 -7.87 11.04 -7.02
C ILE A 244 -7.94 10.21 -5.74
N SER A 245 -7.24 10.64 -4.69
CA SER A 245 -7.28 9.93 -3.42
C SER A 245 -8.69 9.94 -2.80
N LEU A 246 -9.41 11.06 -2.92
CA LEU A 246 -10.79 11.22 -2.47
C LEU A 246 -11.76 10.35 -3.30
N ILE A 247 -11.58 10.28 -4.62
CA ILE A 247 -12.39 9.38 -5.47
C ILE A 247 -12.16 7.93 -5.07
N GLY A 248 -10.90 7.53 -4.84
CA GLY A 248 -10.55 6.19 -4.36
C GLY A 248 -11.18 5.87 -3.00
N LEU A 249 -11.21 6.86 -2.10
CA LEU A 249 -11.87 6.74 -0.80
C LEU A 249 -13.37 6.52 -0.91
N LEU A 250 -14.05 7.33 -1.73
CA LEU A 250 -15.49 7.18 -1.97
C LEU A 250 -15.82 5.80 -2.56
N MET A 251 -15.06 5.37 -3.58
CA MET A 251 -15.24 4.03 -4.15
C MET A 251 -15.00 2.92 -3.11
N GLY A 252 -14.04 3.12 -2.21
CA GLY A 252 -13.68 2.21 -1.11
C GLY A 252 -14.87 1.87 -0.25
N VAL A 253 -15.50 2.93 0.26
CA VAL A 253 -16.66 2.84 1.14
C VAL A 253 -17.88 2.30 0.40
N LEU A 254 -18.12 2.72 -0.84
CA LEU A 254 -19.25 2.24 -1.62
C LEU A 254 -19.18 0.73 -1.86
N ILE A 255 -18.01 0.23 -2.27
CA ILE A 255 -17.84 -1.20 -2.61
C ILE A 255 -17.78 -2.07 -1.36
N SER A 256 -17.24 -1.58 -0.23
CA SER A 256 -17.33 -2.34 1.03
C SER A 256 -18.76 -2.51 1.52
N ASN A 257 -19.61 -1.50 1.29
CA ASN A 257 -21.02 -1.53 1.69
C ASN A 257 -21.86 -2.36 0.71
N MET A 258 -21.42 -2.47 -0.54
CA MET A 258 -22.01 -3.41 -1.48
C MET A 258 -21.71 -4.82 -0.94
N LYS A 259 -22.75 -5.51 -0.49
CA LYS A 259 -22.73 -6.93 -0.11
C LYS A 259 -22.47 -7.81 -1.33
N ILE A 260 -21.37 -7.59 -2.04
CA ILE A 260 -20.89 -8.41 -3.14
C ILE A 260 -20.32 -9.67 -2.51
N TYR A 261 -21.23 -10.51 -2.04
CA TYR A 261 -20.90 -11.86 -1.68
C TYR A 261 -20.67 -12.59 -2.99
N SER A 262 -19.40 -12.89 -3.28
CA SER A 262 -19.07 -14.13 -3.98
C SER A 262 -19.39 -15.28 -3.02
N LEU A 263 -20.69 -15.51 -2.79
CA LEU A 263 -21.16 -16.73 -2.16
C LEU A 263 -20.63 -17.86 -3.04
N ASN A 264 -19.76 -18.68 -2.45
CA ASN A 264 -19.41 -19.95 -3.05
C ASN A 264 -20.75 -20.67 -3.25
N LYS A 265 -21.16 -20.87 -4.51
CA LYS A 265 -22.44 -21.55 -4.84
C LYS A 265 -22.57 -22.90 -4.11
N PHE A 266 -21.42 -23.53 -3.80
CA PHE A 266 -21.32 -24.74 -3.00
C PHE A 266 -21.86 -24.64 -1.56
N MET A 267 -21.69 -23.49 -0.89
CA MET A 267 -22.20 -23.29 0.47
C MET A 267 -23.70 -23.05 0.48
N LEU A 268 -24.27 -22.48 -0.60
CA LEU A 268 -25.72 -22.39 -0.79
C LEU A 268 -26.34 -23.79 -1.00
N THR A 269 -25.63 -24.68 -1.70
CA THR A 269 -26.10 -26.06 -1.92
C THR A 269 -25.89 -27.00 -0.74
N TYR A 270 -25.11 -26.61 0.27
CA TYR A 270 -24.92 -27.45 1.47
C TYR A 270 -26.22 -27.59 2.28
N ASN A 271 -27.06 -26.55 2.27
CA ASN A 271 -28.40 -26.62 2.88
C ASN A 271 -29.40 -27.42 2.02
N LEU A 272 -29.06 -27.78 0.78
CA LEU A 272 -29.89 -28.63 -0.09
C LEU A 272 -29.53 -30.12 0.02
N SER A 273 -28.44 -30.47 0.72
CA SER A 273 -27.99 -31.85 0.90
C SER A 273 -28.48 -32.52 2.20
N PHE A 274 -29.53 -31.99 2.82
CA PHE A 274 -30.30 -32.67 3.88
C PHE A 274 -31.78 -32.75 3.49
#